data_AF-A0A2H0TX36-F1
#
_entry.id   AF-A0A2H0TX36-F1
#
_cell.length_a   1.000
_cell.length_b   1.000
_cell.length_c   1.000
_cell.angle_alpha   90.00
_cell.angle_beta   90.00
_cell.angle_gamma   90.00
#
_symmetry.space_group_name_H-M   'P 1'
#
loop_
_entity.id
_entity.type
_entity.pdbx_description
1 polymer ?
#
loop_
_entity_poly.entity_id
_entity_poly.type
_entity_poly.pdbx_seq_one_letter_code
_entity_poly.pdbx_strand_id
1 'polypeptide(L)' 'MKLTCNECKNDVDLTLNSDLAVGDMVECQMCGITLEITTIDEDTVKAEIAEEGK' A
#
# COMPACT_ATOMS: atom_id res chain seq x y z
N MET A 1 7.79 -4.27 -8.08
CA MET A 1 6.93 -3.36 -7.28
C MET A 1 7.03 -3.67 -5.79
N LYS A 2 7.42 -2.68 -4.99
CA LYS A 2 7.53 -2.76 -3.53
C LYS A 2 6.78 -1.59 -2.89
N LEU A 3 5.97 -1.86 -1.87
CA LEU A 3 5.37 -0.86 -1.00
C LEU A 3 5.78 -1.16 0.44
N THR A 4 6.30 -0.15 1.15
CA THR A 4 6.55 -0.23 2.58
C THR A 4 5.43 0.50 3.31
N CYS A 5 4.85 -0.14 4.32
CA CYS A 5 3.79 0.46 5.12
C CYS A 5 4.32 1.69 5.87
N ASN A 6 3.62 2.83 5.75
CA ASN A 6 4.02 4.06 6.43
C ASN A 6 3.83 4.01 7.95
N GLU A 7 3.04 3.06 8.46
CA GLU A 7 2.80 2.86 9.89
C GLU A 7 3.82 1.91 10.52
N CYS A 8 3.71 0.61 10.20
CA CYS A 8 4.51 -0.43 10.86
C CYS A 8 5.88 -0.69 10.21
N LYS A 9 6.19 -0.02 9.10
CA LYS A 9 7.46 -0.14 8.34
C LYS A 9 7.75 -1.53 7.77
N ASN A 10 6.77 -2.43 7.74
CA ASN A 10 6.86 -3.72 7.07
C ASN A 10 6.53 -3.59 5.58
N ASP A 11 7.02 -4.54 4.77
CA ASP A 11 6.66 -4.66 3.36
C ASP A 11 5.19 -5.10 3.23
N VAL A 12 4.47 -4.45 2.33
CA VAL A 12 3.08 -4.78 1.98
C VAL A 12 3.11 -5.68 0.75
N ASP A 13 2.42 -6.82 0.84
CA ASP A 13 2.30 -7.71 -0.32
C ASP A 13 1.31 -7.12 -1.33
N LEU A 14 1.82 -6.81 -2.52
CA LEU A 14 1.04 -6.27 -3.64
C LEU A 14 0.69 -7.33 -4.69
N THR A 15 1.11 -8.58 -4.52
CA THR A 15 0.92 -9.63 -5.53
C THR A 15 -0.54 -9.98 -5.78
N LEU A 16 -1.42 -9.67 -4.81
CA LEU A 16 -2.87 -9.84 -4.93
C LEU A 16 -3.52 -8.81 -5.88
N ASN A 17 -2.82 -7.73 -6.21
CA ASN A 17 -3.34 -6.65 -7.04
C ASN A 17 -2.65 -6.68 -8.40
N SER A 18 -3.26 -7.40 -9.35
CA SER A 18 -2.70 -7.60 -10.70
C SER A 18 -2.64 -6.31 -11.53
N ASP A 19 -3.55 -5.38 -11.26
CA ASP A 19 -3.75 -4.12 -11.99
C ASP A 19 -3.73 -2.92 -11.02
N LEU A 20 -2.67 -2.83 -10.21
CA LEU A 20 -2.51 -1.74 -9.23
C LEU A 20 -2.46 -0.38 -9.95
N ALA A 21 -3.31 0.54 -9.53
CA ALA A 21 -3.39 1.90 -10.04
C ALA A 21 -3.26 2.96 -8.93
N VAL A 22 -2.89 4.18 -9.31
CA VAL A 22 -2.96 5.33 -8.40
C VAL A 22 -4.43 5.59 -8.04
N GLY A 23 -4.71 5.75 -6.74
CA GLY A 23 -6.04 5.85 -6.16
C GLY A 23 -6.59 4.52 -5.62
N ASP A 24 -5.92 3.38 -5.87
CA ASP A 24 -6.35 2.11 -5.28
C ASP A 24 -6.06 2.07 -3.77
N MET A 25 -6.92 1.36 -3.05
CA MET A 25 -6.75 1.10 -1.62
C MET A 25 -6.17 -0.29 -1.39
N VAL A 26 -5.12 -0.37 -0.59
CA VAL A 26 -4.49 -1.62 -0.17
C VAL A 26 -4.40 -1.69 1.35
N GLU A 27 -4.79 -2.82 1.93
CA GLU A 27 -4.66 -3.06 3.37
C GLU A 27 -3.28 -3.66 3.68
N CYS A 28 -2.58 -3.11 4.67
CA CYS A 28 -1.35 -3.73 5.16
C CYS A 28 -1.69 -4.99 5.95
N GLN A 29 -1.22 -6.15 5.47
CA GLN A 29 -1.50 -7.45 6.09
C GLN A 29 -0.83 -7.64 7.46
N MET A 30 0.07 -6.73 7.84
CA MET A 30 0.82 -6.79 9.10
C MET A 30 0.17 -5.97 10.23
N CYS A 31 -0.42 -4.81 9.92
CA CYS A 31 -1.01 -3.92 10.93
C CYS A 31 -2.49 -3.54 10.66
N GLY A 32 -3.06 -3.96 9.52
CA GLY A 32 -4.47 -3.76 9.18
C GLY A 32 -4.85 -2.35 8.74
N ILE A 33 -3.88 -1.45 8.50
CA ILE A 33 -4.18 -0.09 8.06
C ILE A 33 -4.43 -0.03 6.55
N THR A 34 -5.36 0.82 6.13
CA THR A 34 -5.65 1.06 4.72
C THR A 34 -4.73 2.15 4.19
N LEU A 35 -4.03 1.84 3.09
CA LEU A 35 -3.13 2.73 2.38
C LEU A 35 -3.70 3.03 0.99
N GLU A 36 -3.74 4.30 0.59
CA GLU A 36 -4.12 4.71 -0.77
C GLU A 36 -2.85 4.91 -1.60
N ILE A 37 -2.78 4.25 -2.76
CA ILE A 37 -1.66 4.37 -3.68
C ILE A 37 -1.62 5.76 -4.30
N THR A 38 -0.55 6.52 -4.07
CA THR A 38 -0.40 7.88 -4.59
C THR A 38 0.60 7.97 -5.74
N THR A 39 1.53 7.02 -5.85
CA THR A 39 2.52 6.99 -6.94
C THR A 39 2.98 5.57 -7.21
N ILE A 40 3.15 5.24 -8.49
CA ILE A 40 3.75 3.98 -8.96
C ILE A 40 4.90 4.35 -9.90
N ASP A 41 6.13 4.09 -9.47
CA ASP A 41 7.37 4.37 -10.21
C ASP A 41 8.12 3.05 -10.46
N GLU A 42 8.05 2.48 -11.67
CA GLU A 42 8.71 1.24 -12.13
C GLU A 42 8.67 0.06 -11.13
N ASP A 43 9.48 0.11 -10.07
CA ASP A 43 9.59 -0.90 -9.02
C ASP A 43 9.18 -0.46 -7.62
N THR A 44 8.87 0.81 -7.41
CA THR A 44 8.49 1.39 -6.11
C THR A 44 7.07 1.92 -6.17
N VAL A 45 6.28 1.57 -5.15
CA VAL A 45 4.94 2.07 -4.94
C VAL A 45 4.96 2.92 -3.69
N LYS A 46 4.40 4.12 -3.78
CA LYS A 46 4.15 5.00 -2.63
C LYS A 46 2.67 5.05 -2.36
N ALA A 47 2.34 5.05 -1.08
CA ALA A 47 0.98 5.16 -0.60
C ALA A 47 0.94 6.12 0.58
N GLU A 48 -0.25 6.64 0.90
CA GLU A 48 -0.53 7.43 2.09
C GLU A 48 -1.57 6.72 2.96
N ILE A 49 -1.62 7.02 4.26
CA ILE A 49 -2.60 6.42 5.16
C ILE A 49 -3.97 7.02 4.83
N ALA A 50 -4.91 6.18 4.38
CA ALA A 50 -6.25 6.61 3.96
C ALA A 50 -7.25 6.49 5.11
N GLU A 51 -7.22 5.37 5.84
CA GLU A 51 -8.04 5.15 7.02
C GLU A 51 -7.22 4.38 8.07
N GLU A 52 -7.17 4.92 9.30
CA GLU A 52 -6.75 4.16 10.48
C GLU A 52 -7.82 3.07 10.72
N GLY A 53 -7.41 1.80 10.69
CA GLY A 53 -8.30 0.68 10.92
C GLY A 53 -9.13 0.87 12.19
N LYS A 54 -10.43 0.60 12.10
CA LYS A 54 -11.39 0.72 13.21
C LYS A 54 -11.05 -0.17 14.41
#